data_AF-A0A916LG14-F1
#
_entry.id   AF-A0A916LG14-F1
#
_cell.length_a   1.000
_cell.length_b   1.000
_cell.length_c   1.000
_cell.angle_alpha   90.00
_cell.angle_beta   90.00
_cell.angle_gamma   90.00
#
_symmetry.space_group_name_H-M   'P 1'
#
loop_
_entity.id
_entity.type
_entity.pdbx_description
1 polymer ?
#
loop_
_entity_poly.entity_id
_entity_poly.type
_entity_poly.pdbx_seq_one_letter_code
_entity_poly.pdbx_strand_id
1 'polypeptide(L)'
;MGDWQLWVFKSDPANRGVIMDRGLWAWTRHPNYFGDACVWWGLWLITINDWAPLATVGSPLLMTYLLVDVSGARLTERYLKGRPGFAEYQRRTAYFVPRPPRSARR
;
A
#
# COMPACT_ATOMS: atom_id res chain seq x y z
N MET A 1 -10.43 -3.04 1.63
CA MET A 1 -10.53 -3.37 0.18
C MET A 1 -9.27 -4.04 -0.37
N GLY A 2 -8.07 -3.45 -0.18
CA GLY A 2 -6.80 -4.06 -0.62
C GLY A 2 -6.55 -5.45 -0.01
N ASP A 3 -6.79 -5.61 1.29
CA ASP A 3 -6.65 -6.90 1.97
C ASP A 3 -7.66 -7.94 1.50
N TRP A 4 -8.91 -7.50 1.24
CA TRP A 4 -9.93 -8.38 0.70
C TRP A 4 -9.53 -8.92 -0.69
N GLN A 5 -9.04 -8.05 -1.58
CA GLN A 5 -8.50 -8.49 -2.88
C GLN A 5 -7.34 -9.47 -2.73
N LEU A 6 -6.44 -9.22 -1.78
CA LEU A 6 -5.31 -10.11 -1.51
C LEU A 6 -5.76 -11.46 -0.91
N TRP A 7 -6.77 -11.44 -0.04
CA TRP A 7 -7.35 -12.63 0.58
C TRP A 7 -8.03 -13.52 -0.47
N VAL A 8 -8.88 -12.95 -1.32
CA VAL A 8 -9.50 -13.66 -2.44
C VAL A 8 -8.43 -14.25 -3.36
N PHE A 9 -7.41 -13.47 -3.74
CA PHE A 9 -6.32 -13.95 -4.59
C PHE A 9 -5.58 -15.15 -3.98
N LYS A 10 -5.26 -15.09 -2.68
CA LYS A 10 -4.54 -16.15 -1.96
C LYS A 10 -5.39 -17.39 -1.68
N SER A 11 -6.72 -17.28 -1.67
CA SER A 11 -7.61 -18.42 -1.44
C SER A 11 -7.61 -19.44 -2.58
N ASP A 12 -7.21 -19.03 -3.79
CA ASP A 12 -7.05 -19.92 -4.94
C ASP A 12 -5.66 -20.59 -4.90
N PRO A 13 -5.59 -21.93 -4.80
CA PRO A 13 -4.32 -22.67 -4.79
C PRO A 13 -3.45 -22.44 -6.04
N ALA A 14 -4.05 -22.11 -7.19
CA ALA A 14 -3.32 -21.83 -8.42
C ALA A 14 -2.44 -20.57 -8.32
N ASN A 15 -2.75 -19.67 -7.38
CA ASN A 15 -1.99 -18.44 -7.16
C ASN A 15 -0.83 -18.61 -6.15
N ARG A 16 -0.56 -19.82 -5.66
CA ARG A 16 0.56 -20.06 -4.74
C ARG A 16 1.89 -19.68 -5.39
N GLY A 17 2.61 -18.77 -4.75
CA GLY A 17 3.90 -18.26 -5.26
C GLY A 17 3.78 -17.18 -6.35
N VAL A 18 2.57 -16.89 -6.83
CA VAL A 18 2.31 -15.84 -7.82
C VAL A 18 2.20 -14.48 -7.12
N ILE A 19 2.70 -13.45 -7.78
CA ILE A 19 2.60 -12.06 -7.29
C ILE A 19 1.24 -11.49 -7.66
N MET A 20 0.50 -10.97 -6.67
CA MET A 20 -0.74 -10.25 -6.89
C MET A 20 -0.44 -8.88 -7.54
N ASP A 21 -0.82 -8.72 -8.80
CA ASP A 21 -0.55 -7.54 -9.61
C ASP A 21 -1.83 -6.94 -10.25
N ARG A 22 -3.00 -7.33 -9.74
CA ARG A 22 -4.33 -6.99 -10.29
C ARG A 22 -5.13 -6.11 -9.33
N GLY A 23 -6.18 -5.46 -9.84
CA GLY A 23 -7.04 -4.60 -9.02
C GLY A 23 -6.25 -3.43 -8.43
N LEU A 24 -6.42 -3.15 -7.14
CA LEU A 24 -5.72 -2.05 -6.46
C LEU A 24 -4.20 -2.29 -6.38
N TRP A 25 -3.78 -3.55 -6.38
CA TRP A 25 -2.36 -3.94 -6.39
C TRP A 25 -1.67 -3.61 -7.73
N ALA A 26 -2.41 -3.33 -8.79
CA ALA A 26 -1.83 -2.81 -10.04
C ALA A 26 -1.44 -1.32 -9.93
N TRP A 27 -2.07 -0.57 -9.02
CA TRP A 27 -1.88 0.89 -8.88
C TRP A 27 -0.78 1.25 -7.88
N THR A 28 -0.72 0.50 -6.79
CA THR A 28 0.31 0.62 -5.75
C THR A 28 0.62 -0.76 -5.20
N ARG A 29 1.86 -0.97 -4.77
CA ARG A 29 2.29 -2.25 -4.17
C ARG A 29 1.75 -2.46 -2.78
N HIS A 30 1.22 -1.42 -2.12
CA HIS A 30 0.68 -1.49 -0.77
C HIS A 30 -0.66 -0.72 -0.65
N PRO A 31 -1.72 -1.16 -1.36
CA PRO A 31 -2.99 -0.43 -1.42
C PRO A 31 -3.73 -0.42 -0.08
N ASN A 32 -3.55 -1.45 0.75
CA ASN A 32 -4.05 -1.50 2.11
C ASN A 32 -3.42 -0.43 3.00
N TYR A 33 -2.09 -0.34 3.03
CA TYR A 33 -1.38 0.67 3.84
C TYR A 33 -1.63 2.10 3.36
N PHE A 34 -1.79 2.30 2.05
CA PHE A 34 -2.20 3.61 1.53
C PHE A 34 -3.61 3.99 2.01
N GLY A 35 -4.55 3.03 1.98
CA GLY A 35 -5.90 3.22 2.52
C GLY A 35 -5.88 3.59 4.00
N ASP A 36 -5.08 2.90 4.82
CA ASP A 36 -4.92 3.22 6.25
C ASP A 36 -4.35 4.62 6.45
N ALA A 37 -3.35 5.01 5.66
CA ALA A 37 -2.83 6.38 5.70
C ALA A 37 -3.93 7.41 5.35
N CYS A 38 -4.74 7.18 4.31
CA CYS A 38 -5.87 8.05 3.98
C CYS A 38 -6.87 8.18 5.13
N VAL A 39 -7.14 7.09 5.87
CA VAL A 39 -8.01 7.14 7.04
C VAL A 39 -7.42 8.03 8.12
N TRP A 40 -6.13 7.88 8.46
CA TRP A 40 -5.47 8.73 9.45
C TRP A 40 -5.45 10.21 9.06
N TRP A 41 -5.15 10.50 7.80
CA TRP A 41 -5.20 11.87 7.28
C TRP A 41 -6.63 12.42 7.28
N GLY A 42 -7.63 11.63 6.87
CA GLY A 42 -9.03 12.02 6.89
C GLY A 42 -9.54 12.32 8.30
N LEU A 43 -9.21 11.44 9.26
CA LEU A 43 -9.53 11.64 10.67
C LEU A 43 -8.86 12.89 11.25
N TRP A 44 -7.62 13.20 10.86
CA TRP A 44 -6.99 14.44 11.29
C TRP A 44 -7.66 15.66 10.65
N LEU A 45 -7.95 15.63 9.34
CA LEU A 45 -8.59 16.74 8.62
C LEU A 45 -9.95 17.12 9.21
N ILE A 46 -10.77 16.16 9.64
CA ILE A 46 -12.07 16.47 10.28
C ILE A 46 -11.94 17.16 11.65
N THR A 47 -10.77 17.07 12.30
CA THR A 47 -10.53 17.79 13.57
C THR A 47 -10.19 19.26 13.37
N ILE A 48 -9.87 19.69 12.14
CA ILE A 48 -9.44 21.05 11.85
C ILE A 48 -10.64 21.99 11.90
N ASN A 49 -10.91 22.51 13.10
CA ASN A 49 -11.91 23.54 13.37
C ASN A 49 -11.29 24.89 13.80
N ASP A 50 -10.00 24.90 14.12
CA ASP A 50 -9.20 26.10 14.44
C ASP A 50 -7.70 25.80 14.25
N TRP A 51 -6.80 26.69 14.68
CA TRP A 51 -5.34 26.53 14.57
C TRP A 51 -4.76 25.45 15.50
N ALA A 52 -5.37 25.19 16.66
CA ALA A 52 -4.82 24.26 17.65
C ALA A 52 -4.66 22.80 17.14
N PRO A 53 -5.64 22.20 16.43
CA PRO A 53 -5.49 20.88 15.80
C PRO A 53 -4.32 20.73 14.83
N LEU A 54 -3.82 21.82 14.23
CA LEU A 54 -2.68 21.78 13.32
C LEU A 54 -1.40 21.27 14.02
N ALA A 55 -1.27 21.51 15.33
CA ALA A 55 -0.17 20.97 16.14
C ALA A 55 -0.17 19.44 16.19
N THR A 56 -1.30 18.78 15.91
CA THR A 56 -1.44 17.32 15.95
C THR A 56 -1.13 16.63 14.62
N VAL A 57 -0.67 17.37 13.59
CA VAL A 57 -0.25 16.81 12.29
C VAL A 57 0.83 15.73 12.41
N GLY A 58 1.58 15.74 13.52
CA GLY A 58 2.52 14.67 13.87
C GLY A 58 1.87 13.29 13.96
N SER A 59 0.58 13.18 14.30
CA SER A 59 -0.14 11.91 14.39
C SER A 59 -0.28 11.20 13.03
N PRO A 60 -0.91 11.78 11.99
CA PRO A 60 -1.00 11.14 10.68
C PRO A 60 0.37 10.98 10.01
N LEU A 61 1.33 11.87 10.28
CA LEU A 61 2.71 11.73 9.81
C LEU A 61 3.41 10.51 10.42
N LEU A 62 3.34 10.35 11.74
CA LEU A 62 3.90 9.21 12.44
C LEU A 62 3.27 7.89 11.97
N MET A 63 1.94 7.86 11.84
CA MET A 63 1.23 6.68 11.34
C MET A 63 1.66 6.33 9.91
N THR A 64 1.79 7.33 9.04
CA THR A 64 2.30 7.12 7.68
C THR A 64 3.72 6.54 7.71
N TYR A 65 4.60 7.06 8.57
CA TYR A 65 5.97 6.56 8.73
C TYR A 65 6.00 5.10 9.21
N LEU A 66 5.21 4.74 10.21
CA LEU A 66 5.14 3.37 10.73
C LEU A 66 4.67 2.38 9.65
N LEU A 67 3.65 2.77 8.88
CA LEU A 67 3.11 1.97 7.77
C LEU A 67 4.11 1.78 6.62
N VAL A 68 4.92 2.80 6.32
CA VAL A 68 5.85 2.76 5.18
C VAL A 68 7.18 2.09 5.55
N ASP A 69 7.80 2.48 6.66
CA ASP A 69 9.21 2.21 6.94
C ASP A 69 9.46 1.18 8.05
N VAL A 70 8.62 1.11 9.07
CA VAL A 70 8.89 0.27 10.27
C VAL A 70 8.28 -1.12 10.13
N SER A 71 6.95 -1.21 10.04
CA SER A 71 6.24 -2.49 10.13
C SER A 71 5.56 -2.93 8.83
N GLY A 72 5.24 -2.00 7.94
CA GLY A 72 4.40 -2.32 6.78
C GLY A 72 5.19 -2.60 5.49
N ALA A 73 5.20 -1.60 4.60
CA ALA A 73 5.56 -1.77 3.20
C ALA A 73 6.98 -2.29 2.99
N ARG A 74 7.97 -1.63 3.63
CA ARG A 74 9.38 -1.92 3.41
C ARG A 74 9.80 -3.29 3.91
N LEU A 75 9.27 -3.70 5.05
CA LEU A 75 9.51 -5.02 5.62
C LEU A 75 8.91 -6.12 4.74
N THR A 76 7.67 -5.91 4.26
CA THR A 76 6.99 -6.84 3.35
C THR A 76 7.78 -7.04 2.05
N GLU A 77 8.32 -5.97 1.45
CA GLU A 77 9.14 -6.10 0.23
C GLU A 77 10.46 -6.85 0.47
N ARG A 78 11.05 -6.78 1.67
CA ARG A 78 12.25 -7.56 2.01
C ARG A 78 11.95 -9.07 1.97
N TYR A 79 10.79 -9.50 2.44
CA TYR A 79 10.37 -10.91 2.37
C TYR A 79 9.98 -11.37 0.96
N LEU A 80 9.54 -10.44 0.11
CA LEU A 80 9.22 -10.72 -1.29
C LEU A 80 10.46 -10.67 -2.21
N LYS A 81 11.56 -10.07 -1.74
CA LYS A 81 12.81 -9.97 -2.49
C LYS A 81 13.31 -11.35 -2.89
N GLY A 82 13.56 -11.54 -4.18
CA GLY A 82 13.99 -12.82 -4.74
C GLY A 82 12.86 -13.74 -5.21
N ARG A 83 11.58 -13.42 -4.94
CA ARG A 83 10.47 -14.16 -5.53
C ARG A 83 10.41 -13.93 -7.06
N PRO A 84 10.17 -14.98 -7.86
CA PRO A 84 9.96 -14.84 -9.30
C PRO A 84 8.87 -13.80 -9.61
N GLY A 85 9.12 -12.91 -10.57
CA GLY A 85 8.19 -11.86 -11.00
C GLY A 85 8.11 -10.62 -10.09
N PHE A 86 8.62 -10.65 -8.86
CA PHE A 86 8.51 -9.50 -7.95
C PHE A 86 9.32 -8.28 -8.42
N ALA A 87 10.53 -8.49 -8.94
CA ALA A 87 11.36 -7.40 -9.46
C ALA A 87 10.70 -6.70 -10.66
N GLU A 88 10.00 -7.45 -11.52
CA GLU A 88 9.26 -6.87 -12.63
C GLU A 88 8.05 -6.06 -12.14
N TYR A 89 7.30 -6.62 -11.18
CA TYR A 89 6.21 -5.92 -10.51
C TYR A 89 6.67 -4.61 -9.85
N GLN A 90 7.83 -4.60 -9.18
CA GLN A 90 8.41 -3.37 -8.61
C GLN A 90 8.70 -2.28 -9.64
N ARG A 91 9.09 -2.64 -10.87
CA ARG A 91 9.36 -1.66 -11.94
C ARG A 91 8.10 -0.98 -12.46
N ARG A 92 6.99 -1.73 -12.57
CA ARG A 92 5.74 -1.24 -13.20
C ARG A 92 4.74 -0.60 -12.23
N THR A 93 4.72 -1.02 -10.97
CA THR A 93 3.74 -0.57 -9.97
C THR A 93 4.35 0.49 -9.05
N ALA A 94 3.59 1.49 -8.57
CA ALA A 94 4.13 2.45 -7.58
C ALA A 94 4.41 1.76 -6.24
N TYR A 95 5.36 2.31 -5.46
CA TYR A 95 5.62 1.78 -4.13
C TYR A 95 4.43 1.97 -3.19
N PHE A 96 4.05 3.22 -2.90
CA PHE A 96 3.06 3.53 -1.86
C PHE A 96 1.90 4.38 -2.40
N VAL A 97 2.18 5.56 -2.94
CA VAL A 97 1.14 6.44 -3.52
C VAL A 97 0.66 5.84 -4.85
N PRO A 98 -0.66 5.57 -5.03
CA PRO A 98 -1.21 4.99 -6.24
C PRO A 98 -0.89 5.81 -7.48
N ARG A 99 -0.45 5.11 -8.54
CA ARG A 99 -0.32 5.69 -9.89
C ARG A 99 -1.04 4.81 -10.89
N PRO A 100 -1.59 5.37 -11.99
CA PRO A 100 -2.18 4.55 -13.05
C PRO A 100 -1.19 3.47 -13.52
N PRO A 101 -1.64 2.21 -13.65
CA PRO A 101 -0.76 1.11 -14.03
C PRO A 101 -0.20 1.37 -15.43
N ARG A 102 1.12 1.20 -15.58
CA ARG A 102 1.72 1.16 -16.91
C ARG A 102 1.28 -0.13 -17.57
N SER A 103 0.62 -0.03 -18.72
CA SER A 103 0.19 -1.18 -19.51
C SER A 103 1.37 -2.14 -19.65
N ALA A 104 1.24 -3.34 -19.09
CA ALA A 104 2.10 -4.43 -19.47
C ALA A 104 1.72 -4.70 -20.93
N ARG A 105 2.61 -4.38 -21.88
CA ARG A 105 2.51 -4.98 -23.21
C ARG A 105 2.46 -6.50 -22.95
N ARG A 106 1.28 -7.07 -23.17
CA ARG A 106 1.07 -8.51 -23.19
C ARG A 106 1.85 -9.11 -24.34
#